data_AF-A0A352VVS1-F1
#
_entry.id   AF-A0A352VVS1-F1
#
_cell.length_a   1.000
_cell.length_b   1.000
_cell.length_c   1.000
_cell.angle_alpha   90.00
_cell.angle_beta   90.00
_cell.angle_gamma   90.00
#
_symmetry.space_group_name_H-M   'P 1'
#
loop_
_entity.id
_entity.type
_entity.pdbx_description
1 polymer ?
#
loop_
_entity_poly.entity_id
_entity_poly.type
_entity_poly.pdbx_seq_one_letter_code
_entity_poly.pdbx_strand_id
1 'polypeptide(L)'
;MKKLYAIMLLLPLLSAESARFQMYGVYKDLSMHDPSCSGYAKWQYADWLNEKKAQILIVYADADESRWSSVSVSFTPDRDASFILTLMGIDSGTDEEPRYCLFDAISAEGAVIKNGDFEQTVDKVTPLDWSAQSKKNTMPPVLITDKQYVKSGAASVMTWKNGSFIQYITVQKDVPLQISLQVKAISGVEAERLLKEALSIKPAYIHKWPFNNLCTDLPAPARNNELAQSGYLSVALYGADAHGITDSTKAIQQAITDAYEYELVCFFPAGTYLISDTLKCMQKVYAMNNGVLQPGKRKANALVGSAKTARPIIKLEKNAAGFNDPQKPKAMV
;
A
#
# COMPACT_ATOMS: atom_id res chain seq x y z
N MET A 1 -15.59 -49.00 -32.07
CA MET A 1 -15.65 -47.75 -32.85
C MET A 1 -16.55 -46.73 -32.14
N LYS A 2 -15.95 -45.82 -31.37
CA LYS A 2 -16.60 -44.57 -30.94
C LYS A 2 -15.57 -43.46 -31.15
N LYS A 3 -15.83 -42.61 -32.14
CA LYS A 3 -15.04 -41.41 -32.43
C LYS A 3 -15.30 -40.41 -31.32
N LEU A 4 -14.29 -40.12 -30.49
CA LEU A 4 -14.31 -38.94 -29.63
C LEU A 4 -13.87 -37.76 -30.52
N TYR A 5 -14.80 -36.86 -30.82
CA TYR A 5 -14.47 -35.57 -31.39
C TYR A 5 -13.75 -34.77 -30.31
N ALA A 6 -12.43 -34.62 -30.46
CA ALA A 6 -11.70 -33.57 -29.76
C ALA A 6 -12.21 -32.24 -30.31
N ILE A 7 -13.09 -31.58 -29.56
CA ILE A 7 -13.32 -30.14 -29.69
C ILE A 7 -12.00 -29.50 -29.27
N MET A 8 -11.11 -29.33 -30.24
CA MET A 8 -9.94 -28.48 -30.12
C MET A 8 -10.49 -27.06 -30.06
N LEU A 9 -10.84 -26.61 -28.85
CA LEU A 9 -11.03 -25.19 -28.56
C LEU A 9 -9.80 -24.50 -29.11
N LEU A 10 -9.97 -23.68 -30.15
CA LEU A 10 -8.95 -22.72 -30.55
C LEU A 10 -8.65 -21.90 -29.30
N LEU A 11 -7.55 -22.21 -28.63
CA LEU A 11 -6.86 -21.19 -27.84
C LEU A 11 -6.58 -20.09 -28.87
N PRO A 12 -7.13 -18.87 -28.72
CA PRO A 12 -6.59 -17.75 -29.48
C PRO A 12 -5.10 -17.77 -29.19
N LEU A 13 -4.27 -17.82 -30.25
CA LEU A 13 -2.85 -17.54 -30.09
C LEU A 13 -2.80 -16.23 -29.30
N LEU A 14 -2.40 -16.29 -28.03
CA LEU A 14 -2.04 -15.11 -27.28
C LEU A 14 -1.00 -14.41 -28.15
N SER A 15 -1.37 -13.27 -28.74
CA SER A 15 -0.37 -12.41 -29.34
C SER A 15 0.66 -12.13 -28.25
N ALA A 16 1.93 -12.04 -28.59
CA ALA A 16 3.01 -11.72 -27.65
C ALA A 16 2.91 -10.29 -27.07
N GLU A 17 1.73 -9.66 -27.17
CA GLU A 17 1.49 -8.23 -27.02
C GLU A 17 0.37 -7.92 -26.02
N SER A 18 0.14 -8.79 -25.03
CA SER A 18 -0.86 -8.53 -24.00
C SER A 18 -0.25 -7.76 -22.83
N ALA A 19 -0.84 -6.62 -22.48
CA ALA A 19 -0.60 -5.96 -21.20
C ALA A 19 -1.03 -6.90 -20.05
N ARG A 20 -0.44 -6.74 -18.86
CA ARG A 20 -0.79 -7.61 -17.73
C ARG A 20 -1.04 -6.83 -16.45
N PHE A 21 -2.09 -7.20 -15.73
CA PHE A 21 -2.21 -6.84 -14.33
C PHE A 21 -2.29 -8.10 -13.49
N GLN A 22 -1.72 -8.03 -12.30
CA GLN A 22 -1.53 -9.18 -11.43
C GLN A 22 -2.18 -8.93 -10.09
N MET A 23 -2.74 -9.99 -9.51
CA MET A 23 -3.29 -9.98 -8.17
C MET A 23 -2.71 -11.15 -7.37
N TYR A 24 -2.18 -10.87 -6.18
CA TYR A 24 -1.69 -11.90 -5.27
C TYR A 24 -1.88 -11.49 -3.80
N GLY A 25 -2.17 -12.47 -2.96
CA GLY A 25 -2.42 -12.25 -1.52
C GLY A 25 -1.16 -11.84 -0.76
N VAL A 26 -1.30 -10.93 0.20
CA VAL A 26 -0.18 -10.39 0.99
C VAL A 26 0.13 -11.25 2.22
N TYR A 27 -0.87 -11.95 2.76
CA TYR A 27 -0.75 -12.75 3.98
C TYR A 27 -1.69 -13.96 3.90
N LYS A 28 -1.14 -15.14 3.55
CA LYS A 28 -1.84 -16.42 3.41
C LYS A 28 -2.79 -16.51 2.20
N ASP A 29 -3.05 -17.74 1.79
CA ASP A 29 -3.70 -18.15 0.54
C ASP A 29 -5.12 -17.57 0.40
N LEU A 30 -5.24 -16.40 -0.24
CA LEU A 30 -6.51 -15.97 -0.82
C LEU A 30 -6.83 -16.95 -1.95
N SER A 31 -7.78 -17.85 -1.72
CA SER A 31 -8.29 -18.72 -2.77
C SER A 31 -9.36 -17.93 -3.50
N MET A 32 -9.06 -17.52 -4.73
CA MET A 32 -10.07 -16.91 -5.59
C MET A 32 -10.63 -18.03 -6.48
N HIS A 33 -11.92 -18.33 -6.31
CA HIS A 33 -12.57 -19.36 -7.11
C HIS A 33 -13.13 -18.76 -8.40
N ASP A 34 -13.01 -19.50 -9.50
CA ASP A 34 -13.68 -19.27 -10.79
C ASP A 34 -13.58 -17.83 -11.33
N PRO A 35 -12.37 -17.28 -11.55
CA PRO A 35 -12.25 -15.94 -12.10
C PRO A 35 -12.85 -15.88 -13.51
N SER A 36 -13.80 -14.96 -13.70
CA SER A 36 -14.29 -14.58 -15.02
C SER A 36 -13.53 -13.36 -15.50
N CYS A 37 -13.11 -13.33 -16.76
CA CYS A 37 -12.34 -12.23 -17.32
C CYS A 37 -12.86 -11.89 -18.72
N SER A 38 -12.92 -10.60 -19.07
CA SER A 38 -13.23 -10.18 -20.44
C SER A 38 -12.05 -10.39 -21.40
N GLY A 39 -10.85 -10.65 -20.87
CA GLY A 39 -9.66 -11.07 -21.59
C GLY A 39 -9.24 -12.50 -21.23
N TYR A 40 -7.94 -12.75 -21.20
CA TYR A 40 -7.38 -14.03 -20.77
C TYR A 40 -6.85 -13.93 -19.35
N ALA A 41 -7.17 -14.89 -18.48
CA ALA A 41 -6.63 -14.96 -17.14
C ALA A 41 -6.02 -16.33 -16.88
N LYS A 42 -4.90 -16.37 -16.16
CA LYS A 42 -4.30 -17.63 -15.73
C LYS A 42 -3.84 -17.55 -14.30
N TRP A 43 -3.93 -18.70 -13.64
CA TRP A 43 -3.28 -18.93 -12.37
C TRP A 43 -1.82 -19.30 -12.58
N GLN A 44 -0.95 -18.72 -11.76
CA GLN A 44 0.44 -19.09 -11.70
C GLN A 44 0.92 -19.13 -10.26
N TYR A 45 1.82 -20.05 -9.96
CA TYR A 45 2.55 -20.04 -8.71
C TYR A 45 3.64 -18.98 -8.75
N ALA A 46 3.74 -18.21 -7.67
CA ALA A 46 4.86 -17.31 -7.44
C ALA A 46 6.13 -18.10 -7.14
N ASP A 47 6.82 -18.61 -8.17
CA ASP A 47 8.00 -19.48 -8.01
C ASP A 47 9.17 -18.78 -7.31
N TRP A 48 9.15 -17.44 -7.22
CA TRP A 48 10.12 -16.64 -6.47
C TRP A 48 9.83 -16.55 -4.96
N LEU A 49 8.70 -17.08 -4.49
CA LEU A 49 8.38 -17.22 -3.07
C LEU A 49 8.77 -18.64 -2.61
N ASN A 50 9.83 -18.74 -1.79
CA ASN A 50 10.27 -20.01 -1.15
C ASN A 50 9.11 -20.74 -0.47
N GLU A 51 9.16 -22.09 -0.41
CA GLU A 51 8.35 -23.09 0.34
C GLU A 51 6.81 -22.94 0.44
N LYS A 52 6.25 -21.73 0.32
CA LYS A 52 4.84 -21.39 0.21
C LYS A 52 4.65 -20.61 -1.10
N LYS A 53 4.42 -21.35 -2.19
CA LYS A 53 4.13 -20.76 -3.50
C LYS A 53 2.77 -20.04 -3.41
N ALA A 54 2.77 -18.71 -3.34
CA ALA A 54 1.52 -17.95 -3.42
C ALA A 54 0.89 -18.14 -4.81
N GLN A 55 -0.43 -18.20 -4.88
CA GLN A 55 -1.15 -18.15 -6.15
C GLN A 55 -1.29 -16.69 -6.60
N ILE A 56 -0.97 -16.46 -7.88
CA ILE A 56 -1.13 -15.18 -8.55
C ILE A 56 -2.16 -15.39 -9.65
N LEU A 57 -3.17 -14.52 -9.68
CA LEU A 57 -4.01 -14.37 -10.85
C LEU A 57 -3.36 -13.33 -11.77
N ILE A 58 -2.93 -13.78 -12.94
CA ILE A 58 -2.40 -12.91 -13.98
C ILE A 58 -3.50 -12.72 -15.01
N VAL A 59 -3.92 -11.49 -15.19
CA VAL A 59 -4.88 -11.10 -16.21
C VAL A 59 -4.14 -10.44 -17.35
N TYR A 60 -4.37 -10.95 -18.55
CA TYR A 60 -3.84 -10.47 -19.80
C TYR A 60 -4.93 -9.69 -20.52
N ALA A 61 -4.61 -8.43 -20.82
CA ALA A 61 -5.48 -7.52 -21.52
C ALA A 61 -4.93 -7.29 -22.93
N ASP A 62 -5.84 -7.30 -23.91
CA ASP A 62 -5.52 -6.95 -25.29
C ASP A 62 -5.28 -5.45 -25.38
N ALA A 63 -4.01 -5.05 -25.48
CA ALA A 63 -3.60 -3.66 -25.48
C ALA A 63 -3.18 -3.26 -26.89
N ASP A 64 -3.81 -2.22 -27.42
CA ASP A 64 -3.60 -1.70 -28.77
C ASP A 64 -2.99 -0.30 -28.69
N GLU A 65 -2.14 0.09 -29.64
CA GLU A 65 -1.53 1.43 -29.66
C GLU A 65 -2.47 2.53 -30.18
N SER A 66 -3.43 2.16 -31.01
CA SER A 66 -4.40 3.06 -31.63
C SER A 66 -5.58 3.41 -30.71
N ARG A 67 -5.90 2.55 -29.74
CA ARG A 67 -7.10 2.68 -28.91
C ARG A 67 -6.91 2.20 -27.49
N TRP A 68 -7.75 2.75 -26.60
CA TRP A 68 -7.94 2.18 -25.27
C TRP A 68 -8.85 0.96 -25.34
N SER A 69 -8.44 -0.10 -24.66
CA SER A 69 -9.19 -1.33 -24.49
C SER A 69 -9.68 -1.44 -23.05
N SER A 70 -10.91 -1.92 -22.87
CA SER A 70 -11.45 -2.22 -21.55
C SER A 70 -11.17 -3.67 -21.17
N VAL A 71 -10.72 -3.89 -19.94
CA VAL A 71 -10.59 -5.23 -19.38
C VAL A 71 -11.24 -5.27 -18.00
N SER A 72 -11.88 -6.38 -17.70
CA SER A 72 -12.45 -6.65 -16.39
C SER A 72 -12.15 -8.07 -15.92
N VAL A 73 -12.00 -8.24 -14.62
CA VAL A 73 -11.89 -9.53 -13.95
C VAL A 73 -12.84 -9.56 -12.77
N SER A 74 -13.53 -10.68 -12.58
CA SER A 74 -14.46 -10.88 -11.47
C SER A 74 -14.17 -12.20 -10.76
N PHE A 75 -14.28 -12.20 -9.43
CA PHE A 75 -14.16 -13.40 -8.61
C PHE A 75 -14.87 -13.19 -7.26
N THR A 76 -15.14 -14.27 -6.53
CA THR A 76 -15.67 -14.19 -5.16
C THR A 76 -14.62 -14.68 -4.16
N PRO A 77 -14.19 -13.86 -3.18
CA PRO A 77 -13.24 -14.27 -2.15
C PRO A 77 -13.83 -15.33 -1.21
N ASP A 78 -13.06 -16.37 -0.87
CA ASP A 78 -13.46 -17.40 0.09
C ASP A 78 -13.31 -16.98 1.57
N ARG A 79 -12.67 -15.82 1.81
CA ARG A 79 -12.40 -15.25 3.13
C ARG A 79 -12.14 -13.74 3.05
N ASP A 80 -12.21 -13.07 4.19
CA ASP A 80 -11.70 -11.71 4.34
C ASP A 80 -10.18 -11.71 4.13
N ALA A 81 -9.70 -10.84 3.25
CA ALA A 81 -8.29 -10.82 2.87
C ALA A 81 -7.85 -9.46 2.32
N SER A 82 -6.54 -9.31 2.18
CA SER A 82 -5.95 -8.25 1.36
C SER A 82 -5.06 -8.85 0.27
N PHE A 83 -5.12 -8.27 -0.92
CA PHE A 83 -4.25 -8.61 -2.04
C PHE A 83 -3.58 -7.34 -2.61
N ILE A 84 -2.50 -7.53 -3.35
CA ILE A 84 -1.84 -6.47 -4.11
C ILE A 84 -2.34 -6.51 -5.54
N LEU A 85 -2.93 -5.41 -6.01
CA LEU A 85 -3.16 -5.15 -7.43
C LEU A 85 -1.89 -4.53 -8.01
N THR A 86 -1.30 -5.17 -9.01
CA THR A 86 -0.10 -4.69 -9.71
C THR A 86 -0.44 -4.38 -11.17
N LEU A 87 -0.15 -3.15 -11.60
CA LEU A 87 -0.23 -2.73 -13.01
C LEU A 87 1.14 -2.91 -13.66
N MET A 88 1.24 -3.76 -14.67
CA MET A 88 2.49 -4.02 -15.37
C MET A 88 2.32 -3.90 -16.88
N GLY A 89 3.36 -3.44 -17.56
CA GLY A 89 3.36 -3.47 -19.03
C GLY A 89 3.64 -4.86 -19.60
N ILE A 90 3.79 -4.90 -20.92
CA ILE A 90 3.94 -6.13 -21.71
C ILE A 90 5.24 -6.84 -21.35
N ASP A 91 5.17 -8.17 -21.22
CA ASP A 91 6.35 -9.01 -21.05
C ASP A 91 6.88 -9.44 -22.42
N SER A 92 7.89 -8.72 -22.92
CA SER A 92 8.58 -9.05 -24.17
C SER A 92 9.57 -10.21 -24.02
N GLY A 93 9.73 -10.78 -22.83
CA GLY A 93 10.73 -11.84 -22.56
C GLY A 93 12.18 -11.33 -22.49
N THR A 94 12.49 -10.11 -22.94
CA THR A 94 13.84 -9.51 -22.90
C THR A 94 13.83 -8.13 -22.24
N ASP A 95 14.89 -7.76 -21.53
CA ASP A 95 14.98 -6.43 -20.88
C ASP A 95 15.47 -5.34 -21.87
N GLU A 96 15.88 -5.72 -23.08
CA GLU A 96 16.53 -4.85 -24.07
C GLU A 96 15.55 -3.92 -24.80
N GLU A 97 14.32 -4.40 -25.05
CA GLU A 97 13.25 -3.62 -25.69
C GLU A 97 12.06 -3.52 -24.74
N PRO A 98 12.05 -2.51 -23.84
CA PRO A 98 10.95 -2.32 -22.91
C PRO A 98 9.68 -1.97 -23.69
N ARG A 99 8.64 -2.75 -23.45
CA ARG A 99 7.29 -2.49 -23.96
C ARG A 99 6.43 -1.92 -22.85
N TYR A 100 5.81 -0.77 -23.12
CA TYR A 100 5.08 0.00 -22.14
C TYR A 100 3.57 -0.15 -22.34
N CYS A 101 2.84 0.07 -21.26
CA CYS A 101 1.38 0.19 -21.29
C CYS A 101 0.94 1.36 -20.43
N LEU A 102 -0.10 2.02 -20.91
CA LEU A 102 -0.84 3.03 -20.19
C LEU A 102 -2.04 2.38 -19.49
N PHE A 103 -2.30 2.78 -18.25
CA PHE A 103 -3.46 2.37 -17.46
C PHE A 103 -4.21 3.59 -16.97
N ASP A 104 -5.54 3.51 -16.96
CA ASP A 104 -6.44 4.58 -16.51
C ASP A 104 -7.83 3.99 -16.13
N ALA A 105 -8.67 4.80 -15.50
CA ALA A 105 -10.07 4.52 -15.16
C ALA A 105 -10.27 3.17 -14.45
N ILE A 106 -9.45 2.91 -13.44
CA ILE A 106 -9.49 1.69 -12.64
C ILE A 106 -10.59 1.82 -11.59
N SER A 107 -11.45 0.81 -11.52
CA SER A 107 -12.58 0.78 -10.60
C SER A 107 -12.84 -0.64 -10.11
N ALA A 108 -13.52 -0.75 -8.98
CA ALA A 108 -13.98 -2.02 -8.45
C ALA A 108 -15.41 -1.92 -7.90
N GLU A 109 -16.18 -2.96 -8.14
CA GLU A 109 -17.39 -3.27 -7.38
C GLU A 109 -17.05 -4.35 -6.35
N GLY A 110 -17.53 -4.21 -5.11
CA GLY A 110 -17.23 -5.14 -4.01
C GLY A 110 -15.92 -4.88 -3.27
N ALA A 111 -15.12 -3.89 -3.70
CA ALA A 111 -13.96 -3.38 -2.98
C ALA A 111 -13.74 -1.90 -3.29
N VAL A 112 -12.82 -1.24 -2.57
CA VAL A 112 -12.43 0.15 -2.82
C VAL A 112 -11.09 0.19 -3.54
N ILE A 113 -11.07 0.78 -4.74
CA ILE A 113 -9.85 1.24 -5.40
C ILE A 113 -9.72 2.73 -5.15
N LYS A 114 -8.60 3.14 -4.57
CA LYS A 114 -8.31 4.53 -4.27
C LYS A 114 -7.60 5.17 -5.47
N ASN A 115 -8.02 6.37 -5.87
CA ASN A 115 -7.37 7.16 -6.91
C ASN A 115 -7.12 6.34 -8.20
N GLY A 116 -8.13 5.58 -8.66
CA GLY A 116 -8.02 4.73 -9.84
C GLY A 116 -8.07 5.49 -11.18
N ASP A 117 -8.40 6.78 -11.12
CA ASP A 117 -8.32 7.78 -12.20
C ASP A 117 -7.00 8.58 -12.14
N PHE A 118 -6.17 8.37 -11.12
CA PHE A 118 -4.84 8.97 -10.96
C PHE A 118 -4.79 10.51 -10.89
N GLU A 119 -5.93 11.16 -10.68
CA GLU A 119 -6.03 12.63 -10.67
C GLU A 119 -5.38 13.27 -9.43
N GLN A 120 -5.27 12.50 -8.35
CA GLN A 120 -4.65 12.96 -7.11
C GLN A 120 -3.18 12.55 -7.09
N THR A 121 -2.30 13.50 -6.79
CA THR A 121 -0.86 13.25 -6.70
C THR A 121 -0.28 13.81 -5.40
N VAL A 122 0.81 13.20 -4.94
CA VAL A 122 1.51 13.63 -3.72
C VAL A 122 2.51 14.74 -4.04
N ASP A 123 3.21 14.60 -5.16
CA ASP A 123 4.37 15.43 -5.54
C ASP A 123 4.35 15.79 -7.04
N LYS A 124 3.17 15.81 -7.66
CA LYS A 124 2.89 15.98 -9.10
C LYS A 124 3.31 14.82 -10.00
N VAL A 125 4.12 13.88 -9.52
CA VAL A 125 4.61 12.75 -10.34
C VAL A 125 4.21 11.39 -9.79
N THR A 126 3.83 11.33 -8.51
CA THR A 126 3.40 10.12 -7.82
C THR A 126 1.89 10.18 -7.57
N PRO A 127 1.09 9.27 -8.16
CA PRO A 127 -0.31 9.16 -7.84
C PRO A 127 -0.52 8.81 -6.36
N LEU A 128 -1.41 9.53 -5.69
CA LEU A 128 -1.79 9.26 -4.30
C LEU A 128 -2.33 7.81 -4.17
N ASP A 129 -2.07 7.15 -3.05
CA ASP A 129 -2.48 5.76 -2.77
C ASP A 129 -1.88 4.66 -3.68
N TRP A 130 -1.01 5.01 -4.62
CA TRP A 130 -0.28 4.05 -5.45
C TRP A 130 1.22 4.09 -5.16
N SER A 131 1.83 2.92 -5.06
CA SER A 131 3.29 2.80 -4.87
C SER A 131 3.97 2.41 -6.17
N ALA A 132 4.92 3.24 -6.62
CA ALA A 132 5.81 2.87 -7.71
C ALA A 132 6.80 1.80 -7.24
N GLN A 133 6.95 0.74 -8.02
CA GLN A 133 7.94 -0.32 -7.83
C GLN A 133 8.78 -0.42 -9.11
N SER A 134 10.10 -0.57 -8.95
CA SER A 134 10.96 -0.86 -10.08
C SER A 134 12.12 -1.77 -9.70
N LYS A 135 12.58 -2.57 -10.67
CA LYS A 135 13.84 -3.31 -10.54
C LYS A 135 14.99 -2.31 -10.39
N LYS A 136 15.96 -2.62 -9.53
CA LYS A 136 17.13 -1.75 -9.32
C LYS A 136 17.81 -1.41 -10.65
N ASN A 137 18.18 -0.15 -10.83
CA ASN A 137 18.82 0.38 -12.05
C ASN A 137 17.97 0.27 -13.32
N THR A 138 16.66 0.18 -13.19
CA THR A 138 15.73 0.20 -14.33
C THR A 138 14.80 1.41 -14.24
N MET A 139 14.16 1.74 -15.36
CA MET A 139 13.24 2.88 -15.44
C MET A 139 12.03 2.67 -14.52
N PRO A 140 11.64 3.69 -13.72
CA PRO A 140 10.44 3.58 -12.90
C PRO A 140 9.18 3.66 -13.79
N PRO A 141 8.03 3.20 -13.28
CA PRO A 141 6.76 3.63 -13.87
C PRO A 141 6.58 5.13 -13.65
N VAL A 142 5.78 5.78 -14.50
CA VAL A 142 5.60 7.24 -14.47
C VAL A 142 4.14 7.64 -14.62
N LEU A 143 3.79 8.80 -14.06
CA LEU A 143 2.52 9.48 -14.33
C LEU A 143 2.60 10.22 -15.67
N ILE A 144 1.53 10.13 -16.46
CA ILE A 144 1.38 10.78 -17.75
C ILE A 144 0.23 11.79 -17.67
N THR A 145 0.50 13.03 -18.05
CA THR A 145 -0.50 14.12 -18.08
C THR A 145 -0.76 14.65 -19.49
N ASP A 146 -0.08 14.10 -20.50
CA ASP A 146 -0.33 14.40 -21.90
C ASP A 146 -1.71 13.85 -22.28
N LYS A 147 -2.63 14.75 -22.65
CA LYS A 147 -4.04 14.44 -22.92
C LYS A 147 -4.25 13.42 -24.04
N GLN A 148 -3.29 13.24 -24.94
CA GLN A 148 -3.36 12.19 -25.97
C GLN A 148 -3.27 10.77 -25.38
N TYR A 149 -2.66 10.65 -24.19
CA TYR A 149 -2.35 9.40 -23.51
C TYR A 149 -3.12 9.24 -22.20
N VAL A 150 -4.20 10.02 -22.02
CA VAL A 150 -5.11 9.96 -20.88
C VAL A 150 -6.48 9.51 -21.39
N LYS A 151 -7.08 8.50 -20.75
CA LYS A 151 -8.40 7.98 -21.16
C LYS A 151 -9.53 8.86 -20.67
N SER A 152 -9.38 9.40 -19.47
CA SER A 152 -10.36 10.26 -18.79
C SER A 152 -9.64 11.18 -17.81
N GLY A 153 -10.19 12.37 -17.56
CA GLY A 153 -9.57 13.30 -16.60
C GLY A 153 -8.30 13.98 -17.15
N ALA A 154 -7.26 14.05 -16.34
CA ALA A 154 -5.98 14.68 -16.63
C ALA A 154 -4.76 13.80 -16.42
N ALA A 155 -4.90 12.58 -15.89
CA ALA A 155 -3.77 11.72 -15.62
C ALA A 155 -4.02 10.26 -16.02
N SER A 156 -2.95 9.59 -16.42
CA SER A 156 -2.88 8.12 -16.56
C SER A 156 -1.50 7.66 -16.09
N VAL A 157 -1.28 6.35 -15.94
CA VAL A 157 0.04 5.83 -15.56
C VAL A 157 0.65 4.98 -16.65
N MET A 158 1.95 5.17 -16.91
CA MET A 158 2.74 4.34 -17.81
C MET A 158 3.60 3.35 -17.02
N THR A 159 3.50 2.07 -17.37
CA THR A 159 4.21 0.97 -16.71
C THR A 159 4.87 0.06 -17.74
N TRP A 160 5.80 -0.80 -17.28
CA TRP A 160 6.46 -1.84 -18.07
C TRP A 160 6.79 -3.04 -17.18
N LYS A 161 7.33 -4.12 -17.74
CA LYS A 161 7.52 -5.36 -16.97
C LYS A 161 8.42 -5.23 -15.72
N ASN A 162 9.31 -4.24 -15.67
CA ASN A 162 10.22 -4.00 -14.53
C ASN A 162 9.90 -2.70 -13.78
N GLY A 163 8.81 -2.01 -14.13
CA GLY A 163 8.37 -0.77 -13.50
C GLY A 163 6.84 -0.72 -13.42
N SER A 164 6.29 -0.86 -12.22
CA SER A 164 4.86 -1.09 -11.97
C SER A 164 4.30 -0.21 -10.87
N PHE A 165 3.02 0.13 -10.96
CA PHE A 165 2.28 0.70 -9.82
C PHE A 165 1.54 -0.40 -9.06
N ILE A 166 1.53 -0.32 -7.73
CA ILE A 166 0.83 -1.26 -6.86
C ILE A 166 -0.13 -0.55 -5.90
N GLN A 167 -1.24 -1.20 -5.59
CA GLN A 167 -2.16 -0.81 -4.52
C GLN A 167 -2.61 -2.02 -3.71
N TYR A 168 -2.76 -1.84 -2.39
CA TYR A 168 -3.32 -2.84 -1.49
C TYR A 168 -4.84 -2.72 -1.49
N ILE A 169 -5.52 -3.82 -1.78
CA ILE A 169 -6.98 -3.89 -1.82
C ILE A 169 -7.43 -4.87 -0.75
N THR A 170 -8.43 -4.47 0.05
CA THR A 170 -9.08 -5.34 1.03
C THR A 170 -10.42 -5.80 0.50
N VAL A 171 -10.72 -7.08 0.71
CA VAL A 171 -11.94 -7.75 0.28
C VAL A 171 -12.59 -8.49 1.44
N GLN A 172 -13.90 -8.70 1.32
CA GLN A 172 -14.70 -9.44 2.27
C GLN A 172 -15.08 -10.80 1.70
N LYS A 173 -15.15 -11.79 2.57
CA LYS A 173 -15.63 -13.13 2.27
C LYS A 173 -17.02 -13.07 1.62
N ASP A 174 -17.23 -13.89 0.60
CA ASP A 174 -18.52 -14.08 -0.07
C ASP A 174 -19.10 -12.80 -0.73
N VAL A 175 -18.34 -11.70 -0.78
CA VAL A 175 -18.71 -10.47 -1.50
C VAL A 175 -18.12 -10.53 -2.91
N PRO A 176 -18.94 -10.61 -3.97
CA PRO A 176 -18.45 -10.62 -5.33
C PRO A 176 -17.61 -9.37 -5.63
N LEU A 177 -16.43 -9.56 -6.20
CA LEU A 177 -15.54 -8.49 -6.63
C LEU A 177 -15.48 -8.48 -8.15
N GLN A 178 -15.65 -7.31 -8.75
CA GLN A 178 -15.37 -7.05 -10.15
C GLN A 178 -14.44 -5.84 -10.28
N ILE A 179 -13.25 -6.05 -10.84
CA ILE A 179 -12.30 -4.98 -11.15
C ILE A 179 -12.37 -4.70 -12.64
N SER A 180 -12.46 -3.42 -13.01
CA SER A 180 -12.45 -2.96 -14.40
C SER A 180 -11.41 -1.86 -14.58
N LEU A 181 -10.72 -1.85 -15.72
CA LEU A 181 -9.74 -0.82 -16.07
C LEU A 181 -9.66 -0.58 -17.58
N GLN A 182 -8.98 0.50 -17.95
CA GLN A 182 -8.65 0.85 -19.32
C GLN A 182 -7.15 0.69 -19.54
N VAL A 183 -6.77 0.08 -20.66
CA VAL A 183 -5.37 -0.15 -21.02
C VAL A 183 -5.10 0.23 -22.46
N LYS A 184 -3.91 0.75 -22.74
CA LYS A 184 -3.44 1.10 -24.08
C LYS A 184 -1.96 0.75 -24.22
N ALA A 185 -1.56 0.13 -25.32
CA ALA A 185 -0.14 -0.15 -25.57
C ALA A 185 0.58 1.13 -26.02
N ILE A 186 1.87 1.22 -25.72
CA ILE A 186 2.73 2.27 -26.27
C ILE A 186 4.14 1.73 -26.45
N SER A 187 4.72 1.97 -27.61
CA SER A 187 6.06 1.47 -27.95
C SER A 187 6.94 2.56 -28.56
N GLY A 188 8.23 2.21 -28.67
CA GLY A 188 9.21 2.97 -29.45
C GLY A 188 9.48 4.38 -28.94
N VAL A 189 9.67 5.29 -29.89
CA VAL A 189 10.13 6.67 -29.67
C VAL A 189 9.17 7.46 -28.77
N GLU A 190 7.88 7.19 -28.85
CA GLU A 190 6.87 7.97 -28.14
C GLU A 190 6.84 7.64 -26.64
N ALA A 191 6.97 6.36 -26.29
CA ALA A 191 7.14 5.96 -24.89
C ALA A 191 8.40 6.60 -24.28
N GLU A 192 9.51 6.64 -25.02
CA GLU A 192 10.73 7.30 -24.57
C GLU A 192 10.56 8.82 -24.39
N ARG A 193 9.82 9.47 -25.29
CA ARG A 193 9.51 10.90 -25.21
C ARG A 193 8.75 11.19 -23.92
N LEU A 194 7.66 10.47 -23.68
CA LEU A 194 6.83 10.61 -22.49
C LEU A 194 7.62 10.31 -21.21
N LEU A 195 8.46 9.28 -21.23
CA LEU A 195 9.31 8.95 -20.08
C LEU A 195 10.29 10.08 -19.77
N LYS A 196 10.98 10.62 -20.77
CA LYS A 196 11.90 11.76 -20.59
C LYS A 196 11.19 12.98 -20.05
N GLU A 197 10.00 13.27 -20.58
CA GLU A 197 9.16 14.39 -20.12
C GLU A 197 8.75 14.21 -18.65
N ALA A 198 8.17 13.06 -18.30
CA ALA A 198 7.73 12.77 -16.94
C ALA A 198 8.89 12.80 -15.93
N LEU A 199 10.06 12.24 -16.29
CA LEU A 199 11.25 12.23 -15.44
C LEU A 199 11.95 13.60 -15.34
N SER A 200 11.65 14.54 -16.24
CA SER A 200 12.15 15.91 -16.15
C SER A 200 11.45 16.74 -15.06
N ILE A 201 10.25 16.33 -14.66
CA ILE A 201 9.49 16.96 -13.59
C ILE A 201 10.12 16.60 -12.25
N LYS A 202 10.71 17.59 -11.58
CA LYS A 202 11.25 17.39 -10.24
C LYS A 202 10.08 17.22 -9.25
N PRO A 203 10.06 16.15 -8.44
CA PRO A 203 9.11 16.02 -7.36
C PRO A 203 9.16 17.28 -6.50
N ALA A 204 7.99 17.84 -6.16
CA ALA A 204 7.93 19.03 -5.31
C ALA A 204 8.55 18.80 -3.92
N TYR A 205 8.77 17.54 -3.53
CA TYR A 205 9.43 17.14 -2.29
C TYR A 205 10.42 15.99 -2.52
N ILE A 206 11.71 16.26 -2.26
CA ILE A 206 12.71 15.22 -2.03
C ILE A 206 12.57 14.81 -0.57
N HIS A 207 11.84 13.74 -0.28
CA HIS A 207 12.22 12.86 0.83
C HIS A 207 11.81 11.40 0.59
N LYS A 208 12.82 10.53 0.75
CA LYS A 208 12.73 9.08 0.75
C LYS A 208 11.74 8.58 1.82
N TRP A 209 11.08 7.45 1.51
CA TRP A 209 10.29 6.52 2.34
C TRP A 209 8.76 6.66 2.26
N PRO A 210 8.01 5.53 2.21
CA PRO A 210 6.60 5.52 1.81
C PRO A 210 5.70 5.73 3.03
N PHE A 211 5.21 6.96 3.26
CA PHE A 211 4.30 7.25 4.39
C PHE A 211 2.90 7.72 3.99
N ASN A 212 2.54 7.73 2.70
CA ASN A 212 1.35 8.46 2.26
C ASN A 212 -0.01 7.89 2.69
N ASN A 213 -0.05 6.69 3.31
CA ASN A 213 -1.33 6.04 3.64
C ASN A 213 -1.57 5.80 5.14
N LEU A 214 -0.72 6.31 6.06
CA LEU A 214 -0.90 6.05 7.50
C LEU A 214 -1.85 7.03 8.22
N CYS A 215 -2.30 8.11 7.57
CA CYS A 215 -3.06 9.16 8.26
C CYS A 215 -4.60 9.00 8.18
N THR A 216 -5.14 8.22 7.23
CA THR A 216 -6.61 8.13 7.03
C THR A 216 -7.34 7.38 8.14
N ASP A 217 -6.64 6.48 8.83
CA ASP A 217 -7.19 5.58 9.84
C ASP A 217 -6.96 6.10 11.28
N LEU A 218 -6.26 7.22 11.44
CA LEU A 218 -6.14 7.90 12.73
C LEU A 218 -7.52 8.38 13.22
N PRO A 219 -7.73 8.43 14.55
CA PRO A 219 -8.91 9.08 15.12
C PRO A 219 -9.11 10.49 14.53
N ALA A 220 -10.36 10.89 14.30
CA ALA A 220 -10.69 12.16 13.64
C ALA A 220 -9.96 13.40 14.20
N PRO A 221 -9.73 13.53 15.53
CA PRO A 221 -8.95 14.65 16.08
C PRO A 221 -7.48 14.67 15.65
N ALA A 222 -6.88 13.50 15.40
CA ALA A 222 -5.49 13.36 14.99
C ALA A 222 -5.30 13.48 13.48
N ARG A 223 -6.23 12.95 12.68
CA ARG A 223 -6.17 12.98 11.21
C ARG A 223 -6.09 14.40 10.60
N ASN A 224 -6.79 15.36 11.21
CA ASN A 224 -6.84 16.75 10.71
C ASN A 224 -5.82 17.67 11.40
N ASN A 225 -4.88 17.11 12.17
CA ASN A 225 -3.93 17.89 12.96
C ASN A 225 -2.63 18.11 12.17
N GLU A 226 -2.20 19.37 12.03
CA GLU A 226 -0.96 19.72 11.30
C GLU A 226 0.28 19.04 11.88
N LEU A 227 0.34 18.85 13.21
CA LEU A 227 1.47 18.18 13.86
C LEU A 227 1.50 16.69 13.47
N ALA A 228 0.33 16.04 13.38
CA ALA A 228 0.23 14.66 12.91
C ALA A 228 0.64 14.51 11.44
N GLN A 229 0.22 15.47 10.59
CA GLN A 229 0.64 15.52 9.18
C GLN A 229 2.16 15.73 9.02
N SER A 230 2.81 16.36 10.01
CA SER A 230 4.27 16.51 10.05
C SER A 230 5.04 15.32 10.65
N GLY A 231 4.35 14.23 11.02
CA GLY A 231 4.97 13.03 11.57
C GLY A 231 4.92 12.90 13.10
N TYR A 232 4.17 13.75 13.80
CA TYR A 232 4.13 13.80 15.27
C TYR A 232 2.70 13.66 15.81
N LEU A 233 2.48 12.66 16.66
CA LEU A 233 1.18 12.41 17.27
C LEU A 233 1.17 12.88 18.73
N SER A 234 0.50 14.01 19.01
CA SER A 234 0.46 14.60 20.35
C SER A 234 -0.41 13.79 21.33
N VAL A 235 0.11 13.51 22.53
CA VAL A 235 -0.65 12.86 23.61
C VAL A 235 -1.90 13.66 24.04
N ALA A 236 -1.90 14.98 23.84
CA ALA A 236 -3.05 15.84 24.15
C ALA A 236 -4.26 15.54 23.25
N LEU A 237 -4.04 15.02 22.03
CA LEU A 237 -5.13 14.61 21.13
C LEU A 237 -5.91 13.39 21.67
N TYR A 238 -5.30 12.65 22.59
CA TYR A 238 -5.89 11.50 23.28
C TYR A 238 -6.45 11.88 24.67
N GLY A 239 -6.44 13.17 25.02
CA GLY A 239 -6.92 13.67 26.31
C GLY A 239 -5.93 13.54 27.46
N ALA A 240 -4.64 13.36 27.20
CA ALA A 240 -3.63 13.39 28.26
C ALA A 240 -3.55 14.79 28.90
N ASP A 241 -3.58 14.83 30.24
CA ASP A 241 -3.62 16.06 31.03
C ASP A 241 -2.20 16.56 31.35
N ALA A 242 -1.83 17.66 30.69
CA ALA A 242 -0.54 18.32 30.86
C ALA A 242 -0.41 19.09 32.19
N HIS A 243 -1.48 19.25 32.96
CA HIS A 243 -1.45 19.91 34.28
C HIS A 243 -1.13 18.94 35.42
N GLY A 244 -1.20 17.63 35.16
CA GLY A 244 -0.88 16.60 36.14
C GLY A 244 -1.91 16.53 37.26
N ILE A 245 -3.19 16.77 36.93
CA ILE A 245 -4.32 16.69 37.85
C ILE A 245 -4.98 15.31 37.73
N THR A 246 -5.10 14.80 36.51
CA THR A 246 -5.76 13.53 36.19
C THR A 246 -4.79 12.49 35.66
N ASP A 247 -5.09 11.21 35.93
CA ASP A 247 -4.31 10.08 35.43
C ASP A 247 -4.40 10.00 33.89
N SER A 248 -3.25 10.12 33.24
CA SER A 248 -3.08 10.12 31.79
C SER A 248 -2.60 8.78 31.24
N THR A 249 -2.46 7.72 32.07
CA THR A 249 -1.92 6.42 31.64
C THR A 249 -2.60 5.88 30.39
N LYS A 250 -3.94 5.83 30.35
CA LYS A 250 -4.68 5.28 29.19
C LYS A 250 -4.51 6.13 27.94
N ALA A 251 -4.62 7.45 28.08
CA ALA A 251 -4.48 8.39 26.97
C ALA A 251 -3.09 8.32 26.34
N ILE A 252 -2.04 8.32 27.17
CA ILE A 252 -0.65 8.23 26.71
C ILE A 252 -0.37 6.85 26.10
N GLN A 253 -0.87 5.77 26.71
CA GLN A 253 -0.69 4.42 26.15
C GLN A 253 -1.34 4.30 24.76
N GLN A 254 -2.53 4.87 24.57
CA GLN A 254 -3.19 4.88 23.27
C GLN A 254 -2.37 5.68 22.25
N ALA A 255 -1.90 6.87 22.62
CA ALA A 255 -1.04 7.69 21.77
C ALA A 255 0.26 6.97 21.36
N ILE A 256 0.92 6.26 22.29
CA ILE A 256 2.11 5.44 21.99
C ILE A 256 1.77 4.33 20.99
N THR A 257 0.65 3.64 21.20
CA THR A 257 0.22 2.52 20.36
C THR A 257 -0.07 2.98 18.94
N ASP A 258 -0.83 4.07 18.80
CA ASP A 258 -1.19 4.61 17.49
C ASP A 258 0.02 5.25 16.81
N ALA A 259 0.88 5.95 17.56
CA ALA A 259 2.13 6.46 17.00
C ALA A 259 3.00 5.33 16.43
N TYR A 260 3.11 4.20 17.13
CA TYR A 260 3.83 3.03 16.63
C TYR A 260 3.16 2.43 15.37
N GLU A 261 1.84 2.26 15.40
CA GLU A 261 1.10 1.61 14.31
C GLU A 261 1.21 2.41 13.01
N TYR A 262 1.05 3.73 13.14
CA TYR A 262 1.07 4.69 12.05
C TYR A 262 2.46 5.30 11.81
N GLU A 263 3.51 4.75 12.42
CA GLU A 263 4.91 5.14 12.25
C GLU A 263 5.18 6.65 12.47
N LEU A 264 4.46 7.22 13.43
CA LEU A 264 4.61 8.59 13.90
C LEU A 264 5.46 8.65 15.18
N VAL A 265 5.92 9.85 15.52
CA VAL A 265 6.57 10.13 16.79
C VAL A 265 5.50 10.49 17.83
N CYS A 266 5.42 9.75 18.93
CA CYS A 266 4.57 10.11 20.06
C CYS A 266 5.12 11.38 20.73
N PHE A 267 4.37 12.48 20.65
CA PHE A 267 4.81 13.80 21.06
C PHE A 267 4.18 14.23 22.39
N PHE A 268 5.02 14.75 23.28
CA PHE A 268 4.61 15.31 24.57
C PHE A 268 4.76 16.84 24.54
N PRO A 269 3.66 17.60 24.49
CA PRO A 269 3.67 19.02 24.81
C PRO A 269 4.22 19.26 26.21
N ALA A 270 4.73 20.47 26.48
CA ALA A 270 5.20 20.82 27.82
C ALA A 270 4.09 20.65 28.87
N GLY A 271 4.45 20.11 30.03
CA GLY A 271 3.49 19.78 31.07
C GLY A 271 4.00 18.71 32.02
N THR A 272 3.21 18.41 33.04
CA THR A 272 3.38 17.24 33.90
C THR A 272 2.23 16.29 33.63
N TYR A 273 2.51 15.04 33.32
CA TYR A 273 1.50 14.03 33.04
C TYR A 273 1.57 12.97 34.12
N LEU A 274 0.48 12.79 34.86
CA LEU A 274 0.40 11.72 35.86
C LEU A 274 0.15 10.37 35.18
N ILE A 275 0.81 9.34 35.67
CA ILE A 275 0.54 7.95 35.28
C ILE A 275 0.37 7.06 36.51
N SER A 276 -0.63 6.18 36.50
CA SER A 276 -0.89 5.19 37.54
C SER A 276 -0.29 3.81 37.23
N ASP A 277 0.12 3.56 35.98
CA ASP A 277 0.66 2.28 35.52
C ASP A 277 1.79 2.45 34.48
N THR A 278 2.51 1.34 34.21
CA THR A 278 3.58 1.23 33.21
C THR A 278 3.06 1.55 31.81
N LEU A 279 3.73 2.49 31.14
CA LEU A 279 3.56 2.72 29.70
C LEU A 279 4.36 1.65 28.93
N LYS A 280 3.81 1.11 27.85
CA LYS A 280 4.42 0.00 27.11
C LYS A 280 4.78 0.44 25.69
N CYS A 281 6.08 0.42 25.39
CA CYS A 281 6.63 0.64 24.05
C CYS A 281 6.84 -0.69 23.32
N MET A 282 5.75 -1.43 23.08
CA MET A 282 5.84 -2.76 22.45
C MET A 282 6.17 -2.64 20.96
N GLN A 283 7.09 -3.46 20.48
CA GLN A 283 7.29 -3.68 19.05
C GLN A 283 6.51 -4.92 18.61
N LYS A 284 5.77 -4.82 17.52
CA LYS A 284 5.13 -5.98 16.89
C LYS A 284 6.19 -6.93 16.38
N VAL A 285 5.94 -8.21 16.62
CA VAL A 285 6.74 -9.32 16.13
C VAL A 285 5.90 -10.02 15.06
N TYR A 286 6.47 -10.21 13.88
CA TYR A 286 5.80 -10.81 12.75
C TYR A 286 6.21 -12.27 12.65
N ALA A 287 5.22 -13.16 12.56
CA ALA A 287 5.47 -14.55 12.20
C ALA A 287 5.84 -14.62 10.73
N MET A 288 7.09 -14.99 10.46
CA MET A 288 7.56 -15.22 9.10
C MET A 288 6.99 -16.55 8.57
N ASN A 289 7.02 -16.73 7.25
CA ASN A 289 6.47 -17.94 6.62
C ASN A 289 7.11 -19.24 7.11
N ASN A 290 8.35 -19.18 7.60
CA ASN A 290 9.09 -20.30 8.19
C ASN A 290 8.85 -20.49 9.71
N GLY A 291 7.84 -19.82 10.29
CA GLY A 291 7.51 -19.91 11.72
C GLY A 291 8.43 -19.11 12.64
N VAL A 292 9.49 -18.49 12.11
CA VAL A 292 10.38 -17.64 12.90
C VAL A 292 9.68 -16.31 13.19
N LEU A 293 9.64 -15.96 14.46
CA LEU A 293 9.21 -14.64 14.91
C LEU A 293 10.32 -13.62 14.63
N GLN A 294 10.04 -12.64 13.76
CA GLN A 294 10.97 -11.53 13.50
C GLN A 294 10.43 -10.21 14.06
N PRO A 295 11.25 -9.45 14.80
CA PRO A 295 10.86 -8.11 15.21
C PRO A 295 10.62 -7.24 13.98
N GLY A 296 9.65 -6.33 14.05
CA GLY A 296 9.47 -5.30 13.04
C GLY A 296 10.67 -4.36 12.97
N LYS A 297 11.76 -4.78 12.30
CA LYS A 297 13.05 -4.05 12.24
C LYS A 297 12.95 -2.64 11.66
N ARG A 298 11.82 -2.28 11.06
CA ARG A 298 11.59 -1.00 10.38
C ARG A 298 10.66 -0.04 11.15
N LYS A 299 10.03 -0.48 12.26
CA LYS A 299 9.17 0.36 13.10
C LYS A 299 9.76 0.49 14.51
N ALA A 300 10.00 1.71 14.95
CA ALA A 300 10.50 2.00 16.30
C ALA A 300 9.47 2.85 17.06
N ASN A 301 9.34 2.59 18.36
CA ASN A 301 8.67 3.53 19.25
C ASN A 301 9.57 4.75 19.43
N ALA A 302 9.09 5.94 19.07
CA ALA A 302 9.78 7.20 19.27
C ALA A 302 8.92 8.11 20.13
N LEU A 303 9.39 8.44 21.32
CA LEU A 303 8.74 9.36 22.26
C LEU A 303 9.59 10.63 22.33
N VAL A 304 8.99 11.79 22.04
CA VAL A 304 9.71 13.07 22.02
C VAL A 304 8.93 14.11 22.80
N GLY A 305 9.62 14.83 23.68
CA GLY A 305 9.08 15.96 24.40
C GLY A 305 9.41 17.30 23.75
N SER A 306 8.51 18.28 23.91
CA SER A 306 8.79 19.66 23.54
C SER A 306 10.10 20.16 24.17
N ALA A 307 10.90 20.86 23.37
CA ALA A 307 12.10 21.57 23.80
C ALA A 307 11.91 23.10 23.78
N LYS A 308 10.74 23.60 23.36
CA LYS A 308 10.47 25.04 23.22
C LYS A 308 10.29 25.75 24.57
N THR A 309 9.82 25.03 25.58
CA THR A 309 9.58 25.52 26.94
C THR A 309 10.11 24.50 27.95
N ALA A 310 9.55 24.42 29.16
CA ALA A 310 9.89 23.37 30.12
C ALA A 310 9.71 21.98 29.49
N ARG A 311 10.68 21.09 29.68
CA ARG A 311 10.57 19.71 29.19
C ARG A 311 9.38 19.01 29.86
N PRO A 312 8.61 18.20 29.12
CA PRO A 312 7.52 17.45 29.71
C PRO A 312 8.04 16.47 30.76
N ILE A 313 7.25 16.29 31.81
CA ILE A 313 7.53 15.38 32.92
C ILE A 313 6.46 14.30 32.90
N ILE A 314 6.87 13.05 32.74
CA ILE A 314 6.01 11.90 33.06
C ILE A 314 6.25 11.59 34.53
N LYS A 315 5.19 11.70 35.34
CA LYS A 315 5.27 11.59 36.79
C LYS A 315 4.39 10.46 37.26
N LEU A 316 4.95 9.58 38.08
CA LEU A 316 4.18 8.53 38.72
C LEU A 316 3.19 9.13 39.73
N GLU A 317 1.95 8.66 39.71
CA GLU A 317 0.93 9.01 40.67
C GLU A 317 1.34 8.58 42.09
N LYS A 318 0.92 9.34 43.10
CA LYS A 318 1.16 8.99 44.50
C LYS A 318 0.52 7.63 44.81
N ASN A 319 1.31 6.70 45.34
CA ASN A 319 0.88 5.34 45.68
C ASN A 319 0.42 4.49 44.48
N ALA A 320 0.93 4.76 43.26
CA ALA A 320 0.68 3.91 42.10
C ALA A 320 0.96 2.42 42.40
N ALA A 321 -0.01 1.57 42.09
CA ALA A 321 0.00 0.18 42.52
C ALA A 321 1.19 -0.61 41.92
N GLY A 322 1.96 -1.27 42.80
CA GLY A 322 3.09 -2.12 42.43
C GLY A 322 4.41 -1.38 42.19
N PHE A 323 4.46 -0.05 42.34
CA PHE A 323 5.71 0.73 42.24
C PHE A 323 6.41 0.96 43.58
N ASN A 324 5.78 0.56 44.68
CA ASN A 324 6.26 0.75 46.05
C ASN A 324 6.97 -0.48 46.64
N ASP A 325 7.08 -1.58 45.90
CA ASP A 325 7.78 -2.81 46.35
C ASP A 325 9.22 -2.84 45.80
N PRO A 326 10.25 -2.56 46.62
CA PRO A 326 11.63 -2.60 46.18
C PRO A 326 12.13 -4.02 45.86
N GLN A 327 11.47 -5.07 46.34
CA GLN A 327 11.81 -6.46 46.00
C GLN A 327 11.22 -6.90 44.66
N LYS A 328 10.22 -6.18 44.15
CA LYS A 328 9.58 -6.41 42.85
C LYS A 328 9.45 -5.08 42.09
N PRO A 329 10.58 -4.47 41.70
CA PRO A 329 10.55 -3.18 41.04
C PRO A 329 9.76 -3.26 39.73
N LYS A 330 8.89 -2.26 39.52
CA LYS A 330 8.06 -2.14 38.33
C LYS A 330 8.57 -0.99 37.46
N ALA A 331 8.77 -1.25 36.17
CA ALA A 331 9.23 -0.23 35.22
C ALA A 331 8.12 0.79 34.95
N MET A 332 8.50 2.05 34.79
CA MET A 332 7.55 3.13 34.49
C MET A 332 7.22 3.19 32.98
N VAL A 333 8.20 2.85 32.12
CA VAL A 333 8.10 2.78 30.65
C VAL A 333 8.87 1.56 30.16
#